data_AF-A0A031K3Z8-F1
#
_entry.id   AF-A0A031K3Z8-F1
#
_cell.length_a   1.000
_cell.length_b   1.000
_cell.length_c   1.000
_cell.angle_alpha   90.00
_cell.angle_beta   90.00
_cell.angle_gamma   90.00
#
_symmetry.space_group_name_H-M   'P 1'
#
loop_
_entity.id
_entity.type
_entity.pdbx_description
1 polymer ?
#
loop_
_entity_poly.entity_id
_entity_poly.type
_entity_poly.pdbx_seq_one_letter_code
_entity_poly.pdbx_strand_id
1 'polypeptide(L)'
;MAIAHDEDGVMSTGDRLIYMANQIARNLASEGTERSIEMVADHIRSFWDPAMRRRIVELAHSRPETFSAIASAAIERVAAA
;
A
#
# COMPACT_ATOMS: atom_id res chain seq x y z
N MET A 1 -10.96 -29.66 -1.19
CA MET A 1 -11.72 -28.51 -1.71
C MET A 1 -11.41 -27.33 -0.79
N ALA A 2 -10.51 -26.43 -1.21
CA ALA A 2 -10.11 -25.28 -0.41
C ALA A 2 -11.29 -24.29 -0.38
N ILE A 3 -11.76 -24.00 0.82
CA ILE A 3 -12.88 -23.09 1.05
C ILE A 3 -12.34 -21.67 0.83
N ALA A 4 -12.66 -21.08 -0.32
CA ALA A 4 -12.59 -19.64 -0.48
C ALA A 4 -13.73 -19.05 0.38
N HIS A 5 -13.39 -18.47 1.52
CA HIS A 5 -14.32 -17.55 2.20
C HIS A 5 -14.05 -16.16 1.66
N ASP A 6 -14.85 -15.79 0.68
CA ASP A 6 -15.21 -14.40 0.39
C ASP A 6 -16.60 -14.22 1.03
N GLU A 7 -16.66 -13.59 2.19
CA GLU A 7 -17.90 -13.28 2.91
C GLU A 7 -18.13 -11.76 2.81
N ASP A 8 -19.28 -11.39 2.26
CA ASP A 8 -19.78 -10.02 2.10
C ASP A 8 -19.61 -9.13 3.35
N GLY A 9 -18.98 -7.96 3.17
CA GLY A 9 -19.09 -6.79 4.07
C GLY A 9 -17.85 -6.38 4.86
N VAL A 10 -16.81 -7.21 4.95
CA VAL A 10 -15.56 -6.89 5.66
C VAL A 10 -14.41 -6.85 4.66
N MET A 11 -13.74 -5.71 4.54
CA MET A 11 -12.55 -5.58 3.68
C MET A 11 -11.52 -6.66 4.02
N SER A 12 -11.02 -7.37 3.01
CA SER A 12 -9.91 -8.31 3.20
C SER A 12 -8.70 -7.60 3.78
N THR A 13 -7.83 -8.33 4.49
CA THR A 13 -6.58 -7.76 5.04
C THR A 13 -5.74 -7.07 3.95
N GLY A 14 -5.71 -7.61 2.74
CA GLY A 14 -5.05 -6.98 1.59
C GLY A 14 -5.69 -5.66 1.17
N ASP A 15 -7.01 -5.62 1.02
CA ASP A 15 -7.75 -4.41 0.67
C ASP A 15 -7.59 -3.34 1.75
N ARG A 16 -7.45 -3.74 3.02
CA ARG A 16 -7.14 -2.82 4.12
C ARG A 16 -5.75 -2.21 3.99
N LEU A 17 -4.73 -2.98 3.62
CA LEU A 17 -3.40 -2.44 3.39
C LEU A 17 -3.40 -1.47 2.19
N ILE A 18 -4.07 -1.81 1.09
CA ILE A 18 -4.21 -0.94 -0.08
C ILE A 18 -4.90 0.37 0.31
N TYR A 19 -6.02 0.27 1.04
CA TYR A 19 -6.76 1.42 1.53
C TYR A 19 -5.88 2.33 2.41
N MET A 20 -5.12 1.75 3.35
CA MET A 20 -4.24 2.53 4.22
C MET A 20 -3.11 3.19 3.43
N ALA A 21 -2.46 2.49 2.50
CA ALA A 21 -1.41 3.07 1.65
C ALA A 21 -1.94 4.27 0.85
N ASN A 22 -3.10 4.13 0.22
CA ASN A 22 -3.76 5.21 -0.51
C ASN A 22 -4.24 6.33 0.41
N GLN A 23 -4.65 6.04 1.65
CA GLN A 23 -5.02 7.06 2.63
C GLN A 23 -3.82 7.90 3.04
N ILE A 24 -2.67 7.26 3.31
CA ILE A 24 -1.42 7.97 3.64
C ILE A 24 -1.01 8.86 2.47
N ALA A 25 -1.03 8.32 1.24
CA ALA A 25 -0.70 9.08 0.03
C ALA A 25 -1.60 10.30 -0.18
N ARG A 26 -2.93 10.15 0.02
CA ARG A 26 -3.87 11.28 -0.08
C ARG A 26 -3.62 12.35 0.98
N ASN A 27 -3.33 11.95 2.21
CA ASN A 27 -3.08 12.89 3.30
C ASN A 27 -1.81 13.72 3.08
N LEU A 28 -0.83 13.16 2.37
CA LEU A 28 0.46 13.80 2.11
C LEU A 28 0.51 14.52 0.75
N ALA A 29 -0.54 14.41 -0.07
CA ALA A 29 -0.54 14.93 -1.45
C ALA A 29 -0.28 16.45 -1.55
N SER A 30 -0.54 17.23 -0.49
CA SER A 30 -0.25 18.66 -0.44
C SER A 30 1.25 19.00 -0.39
N GLU A 31 2.10 18.06 0.01
CA GLU A 31 3.55 18.28 0.12
C GLU A 31 4.27 18.30 -1.24
N GLY A 32 3.55 18.02 -2.33
CA GLY A 32 4.09 17.88 -3.68
C GLY A 32 4.47 16.45 -4.01
N THR A 33 4.40 16.08 -5.30
CA THR A 33 4.45 14.67 -5.75
C THR A 33 5.67 13.91 -5.24
N GLU A 34 6.87 14.42 -5.50
CA GLU A 34 8.12 13.72 -5.14
C GLU A 34 8.27 13.55 -3.62
N ARG A 35 8.03 14.65 -2.88
CA ARG A 35 8.08 14.68 -1.42
C ARG A 35 7.05 13.73 -0.80
N SER A 36 5.85 13.69 -1.36
CA SER A 36 4.79 12.78 -0.92
C SER A 36 5.23 11.32 -1.07
N ILE A 37 5.84 10.95 -2.21
CA ILE A 37 6.30 9.58 -2.45
C ILE A 37 7.34 9.16 -1.42
N GLU A 38 8.33 10.02 -1.14
CA GLU A 38 9.34 9.78 -0.10
C GLU A 38 8.70 9.59 1.28
N MET A 39 7.83 10.52 1.68
CA MET A 39 7.19 10.50 2.99
C MET A 39 6.29 9.28 3.18
N VAL A 40 5.56 8.85 2.14
CA VAL A 40 4.75 7.62 2.18
C VAL A 40 5.65 6.40 2.36
N ALA A 41 6.74 6.30 1.60
CA ALA A 41 7.67 5.18 1.69
C ALA A 41 8.32 5.10 3.08
N ASP A 42 8.75 6.24 3.63
CA ASP A 42 9.30 6.35 4.99
C ASP A 42 8.28 5.95 6.06
N HIS A 43 7.03 6.39 5.92
CA HIS A 43 5.95 6.03 6.83
C HIS A 43 5.70 4.50 6.82
N ILE A 44 5.58 3.90 5.64
CA ILE A 44 5.40 2.44 5.52
C ILE A 44 6.59 1.70 6.14
N ARG A 45 7.83 2.12 5.89
CA ARG A 45 9.01 1.49 6.51
C ARG A 45 9.04 1.59 8.04
N SER A 46 8.66 2.76 8.56
CA SER A 46 8.78 3.06 9.99
C SER A 46 7.69 2.41 10.83
N PHE A 47 6.47 2.31 10.28
CA PHE A 47 5.29 1.91 11.04
C PHE A 47 4.75 0.53 10.67
N TRP A 48 5.13 -0.04 9.52
CA TRP A 48 4.63 -1.34 9.09
C TRP A 48 5.64 -2.45 9.34
N ASP A 49 5.17 -3.53 9.96
CA ASP A 49 5.91 -4.77 10.12
C ASP A 49 6.39 -5.36 8.77
N PRO A 50 7.50 -6.13 8.78
CA PRO A 50 8.07 -6.72 7.57
C PRO A 50 7.08 -7.53 6.73
N ALA A 51 6.13 -8.23 7.36
CA ALA A 51 5.12 -9.02 6.66
C ALA A 51 4.13 -8.13 5.88
N MET A 52 3.69 -7.01 6.46
CA MET A 52 2.81 -6.06 5.78
C MET A 52 3.52 -5.43 4.57
N ARG A 53 4.81 -5.10 4.70
CA ARG A 53 5.63 -4.56 3.60
C ARG A 53 5.75 -5.54 2.44
N ARG A 54 6.06 -6.81 2.72
CA ARG A 54 6.07 -7.84 1.67
C ARG A 54 4.71 -7.98 1.00
N ARG A 55 3.65 -8.02 1.80
CA ARG A 55 2.29 -8.19 1.28
C ARG A 55 1.84 -7.02 0.39
N ILE A 56 2.16 -5.78 0.75
CA ILE A 56 1.76 -4.63 -0.06
C ILE A 56 2.54 -4.56 -1.38
N VAL A 57 3.80 -4.98 -1.40
CA VAL A 57 4.59 -5.11 -2.63
C VAL A 57 4.00 -6.18 -3.56
N GLU A 58 3.62 -7.36 -3.02
CA GLU A 58 2.93 -8.40 -3.80
C GLU A 58 1.61 -7.89 -4.39
N LEU A 59 0.84 -7.12 -3.61
CA LEU A 59 -0.42 -6.54 -4.05
C LEU A 59 -0.20 -5.47 -5.12
N ALA A 60 0.85 -4.65 -5.02
CA ALA A 60 1.20 -3.66 -6.04
C ALA A 60 1.56 -4.31 -7.38
N HIS A 61 2.22 -5.47 -7.37
CA HIS A 61 2.48 -6.24 -8.60
C HIS A 61 1.23 -6.94 -9.15
N SER A 62 0.35 -7.44 -8.27
CA SER A 62 -0.81 -8.24 -8.68
C SER A 62 -2.03 -7.40 -9.07
N ARG A 63 -2.18 -6.21 -8.50
CA ARG A 63 -3.34 -5.31 -8.64
C ARG A 63 -2.89 -3.83 -8.69
N PRO A 64 -2.00 -3.44 -9.62
CA PRO A 64 -1.42 -2.10 -9.67
C PRO A 64 -2.46 -0.98 -9.80
N GLU A 65 -3.58 -1.25 -10.47
CA GLU A 65 -4.68 -0.31 -10.71
C GLU A 65 -5.39 0.15 -9.42
N THR A 66 -5.21 -0.59 -8.33
CA THR A 66 -5.84 -0.26 -7.03
C THR A 66 -5.05 0.78 -6.24
N PHE A 67 -3.86 1.16 -6.70
CA PHE A 67 -2.99 2.14 -6.06
C PHE A 67 -3.05 3.48 -6.77
N SER A 68 -3.07 4.56 -5.98
CA SER A 68 -2.77 5.89 -6.50
C SER A 68 -1.33 5.97 -7.02
N ALA A 69 -1.06 6.90 -7.94
CA ALA A 69 0.28 7.09 -8.50
C ALA A 69 1.36 7.31 -7.42
N ILE A 70 1.05 8.09 -6.37
CA ILE A 70 1.96 8.34 -5.25
C ILE A 70 2.18 7.05 -4.43
N ALA A 71 1.11 6.32 -4.11
CA ALA A 71 1.23 5.09 -3.33
C ALA A 71 2.02 4.00 -4.08
N SER A 72 1.76 3.83 -5.39
CA SER A 72 2.48 2.87 -6.23
C SER A 72 3.98 3.19 -6.27
N ALA A 73 4.36 4.44 -6.58
CA ALA A 73 5.76 4.85 -6.59
C ALA A 73 6.43 4.71 -5.21
N ALA A 74 5.68 4.92 -4.12
CA ALA A 74 6.22 4.77 -2.78
C ALA A 74 6.49 3.30 -2.44
N ILE A 75 5.61 2.39 -2.87
CA ILE A 75 5.77 0.94 -2.66
C ILE A 75 6.98 0.41 -3.43
N GLU A 76 7.23 0.90 -4.66
CA GLU A 76 8.47 0.60 -5.39
C GLU A 76 9.73 0.98 -4.59
N ARG A 77 9.71 2.13 -3.90
CA ARG A 77 10.82 2.53 -3.00
C ARG A 77 10.94 1.68 -1.75
N VAL A 78 9.84 1.09 -1.28
CA VAL A 78 9.85 0.15 -0.16
C VAL A 78 10.44 -1.20 -0.61
N ALA A 79 10.19 -1.62 -1.85
CA ALA A 79 10.72 -2.86 -2.42
C ALA A 79 12.22 -2.79 -2.75
N ALA A 80 12.71 -1.61 -3.13
CA ALA A 80 14.10 -1.39 -3.53
C ALA A 80 15.09 -1.16 -2.36
N ALA A 81 14.61 -1.12 -1.11
CA ALA A 81 15.39 -0.84 0.10
C ALA A 81 15.66 -2.12 0.90
#